data_AF-A0A529LM07-F1
#
_entry.id   AF-A0A529LM07-F1
#
_cell.length_a   1.000
_cell.length_b   1.000
_cell.length_c   1.000
_cell.angle_alpha   90.00
_cell.angle_beta   90.00
_cell.angle_gamma   90.00
#
_symmetry.space_group_name_H-M   'P 1'
#
loop_
_entity.id
_entity.type
_entity.pdbx_description
1 polymer ?
#
loop_
_entity_poly.entity_id
_entity_poly.type
_entity_poly.pdbx_seq_one_letter_code
_entity_poly.pdbx_strand_id
1 'polypeptide(L)' 'MADKISRLSGKDVLFVMAAQAEYGPHLKQLFTPLMTGVGPVEAGVRLGAELSWLKSQKALPDLVVSL' A
#
# COMPACT_ATOMS: atom_id res chain seq x y z
N MET A 1 -0.12 11.30 -4.06
CA MET A 1 -0.92 10.09 -3.71
C MET A 1 -0.55 8.86 -4.54
N ALA A 2 -0.07 9.01 -5.78
CA ALA A 2 0.61 7.92 -6.51
C ALA A 2 1.96 7.51 -5.87
N ASP A 3 2.45 8.34 -4.95
CA ASP A 3 3.74 8.28 -4.27
C ASP A 3 3.94 7.01 -3.41
N LYS A 4 2.89 6.19 -3.22
CA LYS A 4 2.94 4.89 -2.51
C LYS A 4 3.08 3.69 -3.44
N ILE A 5 2.95 3.87 -4.75
CA ILE A 5 3.11 2.81 -5.74
C ILE A 5 4.60 2.69 -6.08
N SER A 6 5.17 1.52 -5.81
CA SER A 6 6.55 1.20 -6.14
C SER A 6 6.62 0.50 -7.50
N ARG A 7 7.56 0.92 -8.35
CA ARG A 7 7.78 0.31 -9.67
C ARG A 7 8.85 -0.77 -9.56
N LEU A 8 8.47 -2.04 -9.70
CA LEU A 8 9.38 -3.19 -9.61
C LEU A 8 9.28 -4.02 -10.89
N SER A 9 10.38 -4.16 -11.64
CA SER A 9 10.44 -4.94 -12.88
C SER A 9 9.31 -4.63 -13.88
N GLY A 10 8.93 -3.36 -14.00
CA GLY A 10 7.84 -2.94 -14.88
C GLY A 10 6.43 -3.27 -14.37
N LYS A 11 6.28 -3.53 -13.07
CA LYS A 11 4.99 -3.73 -12.38
C LYS A 11 4.78 -2.68 -11.30
N ASP A 12 3.53 -2.27 -11.13
CA ASP A 12 3.10 -1.34 -10.09
C ASP A 12 2.70 -2.13 -8.84
N VAL A 13 3.44 -1.93 -7.75
CA VAL A 13 3.30 -2.69 -6.50
C VAL A 13 2.88 -1.75 -5.37
N LEU A 14 1.77 -2.09 -4.71
CA LEU A 14 1.29 -1.41 -3.50
C LEU A 14 1.65 -2.23 -2.27
N PHE A 15 2.56 -1.71 -1.45
CA PHE A 15 2.85 -2.27 -0.13
C PHE A 15 1.85 -1.72 0.90
N VAL A 16 1.31 -2.58 1.74
CA VAL A 16 0.38 -2.23 2.82
C VAL A 16 0.90 -2.78 4.15
N MET A 17 0.72 -2.00 5.22
CA MET A 17 1.16 -2.36 6.58
C MET A 17 0.15 -1.87 7.61
N ALA A 18 0.00 -2.59 8.72
CA ALA A 18 -1.00 -2.25 9.73
C ALA A 18 -0.55 -1.10 10.64
N ALA A 19 0.71 -1.12 11.09
CA ALA A 19 1.23 -0.21 12.11
C ALA A 19 2.66 0.29 11.82
N GLN A 20 2.95 1.51 12.25
CA GLN A 20 4.27 2.13 12.07
C GLN A 20 5.42 1.36 12.76
N ALA A 21 5.10 0.59 13.81
CA ALA A 21 6.08 -0.24 14.54
C ALA A 21 6.64 -1.39 13.67
N GLU A 22 5.88 -1.85 12.67
CA GLU A 22 6.29 -2.92 11.74
C GLU A 22 7.26 -2.37 10.67
N TYR A 23 7.21 -1.06 10.40
CA TYR A 23 7.96 -0.41 9.33
C TYR A 23 9.35 0.06 9.81
N GLY A 24 10.26 -0.90 9.96
CA GLY A 24 11.64 -0.69 10.45
C GLY A 24 12.61 -0.09 9.42
N PRO A 25 13.88 0.19 9.82
CA PRO A 25 14.85 0.91 8.99
C PRO A 25 15.14 0.28 7.63
N HIS A 26 15.20 -1.05 7.56
CA HIS A 26 15.44 -1.77 6.30
C HIS A 26 14.29 -1.61 5.31
N LEU A 27 13.03 -1.72 5.78
CA LEU A 27 11.86 -1.51 4.92
C LEU A 27 11.76 -0.05 4.47
N LYS A 28 12.11 0.91 5.34
CA LYS A 28 12.12 2.34 5.02
C LYS A 28 13.03 2.73 3.86
N GLN A 29 14.03 1.90 3.56
CA GLN A 29 14.94 2.11 2.42
C GLN A 29 14.37 1.58 1.10
N LEU A 30 13.30 0.78 1.13
CA LEU A 30 12.82 0.03 -0.03
C LEU A 30 11.55 0.63 -0.65
N PHE A 31 10.56 1.00 0.16
CA PHE A 31 9.26 1.46 -0.32
C PHE A 31 8.53 2.27 0.75
N THR A 32 7.53 3.07 0.35
CA THR A 32 6.62 3.75 1.29
C THR A 32 5.26 3.04 1.29
N PRO A 33 4.84 2.40 2.40
CA PRO A 33 3.58 1.66 2.44
C PRO A 33 2.35 2.55 2.63
N LEU A 34 1.19 2.03 2.24
CA LEU A 34 -0.09 2.48 2.77
C LEU A 34 -0.30 1.90 4.17
N MET A 35 -0.39 2.77 5.18
CA MET A 35 -0.82 2.34 6.51
C MET A 35 -2.32 2.08 6.52
N THR A 36 -2.71 0.84 6.82
CA THR A 36 -4.11 0.37 6.79
C THR A 36 -4.80 0.42 8.15
N GLY A 37 -4.02 0.47 9.24
CA GLY A 37 -4.54 0.28 10.60
C GLY A 37 -4.59 -1.19 10.99
N VAL A 38 -4.78 -1.45 12.29
CA VAL A 38 -4.82 -2.79 12.88
C VAL A 38 -6.26 -3.26 13.01
N GLY A 39 -6.55 -4.44 12.48
CA GLY A 39 -7.87 -5.06 12.55
C GLY A 39 -8.52 -5.23 11.16
N PRO A 40 -9.45 -6.19 11.03
CA PRO A 40 -10.05 -6.50 9.74
C PRO A 40 -10.94 -5.37 9.19
N VAL A 41 -11.58 -4.59 10.08
CA VAL A 41 -12.48 -3.50 9.68
C VAL A 41 -11.65 -2.32 9.16
N GLU A 42 -10.66 -1.88 9.92
CA GLU A 42 -9.77 -0.79 9.61
C GLU A 42 -9.04 -1.04 8.29
N ALA A 43 -8.47 -2.24 8.15
CA ALA A 43 -7.73 -2.61 6.95
C ALA A 43 -8.63 -2.67 5.72
N GLY A 44 -9.82 -3.27 5.84
CA GLY A 44 -10.79 -3.37 4.75
C GLY A 44 -11.26 -2.00 4.27
N VAL A 45 -11.64 -1.12 5.20
CA VAL A 45 -12.10 0.24 4.88
C VAL A 45 -10.98 1.05 4.22
N ARG A 46 -9.77 1.03 4.80
CA ARG A 46 -8.67 1.87 4.31
C ARG A 46 -8.15 1.42 2.95
N LEU A 47 -7.93 0.12 2.76
CA LEU A 47 -7.47 -0.42 1.48
C LEU A 47 -8.56 -0.30 0.41
N GLY A 48 -9.82 -0.56 0.76
CA GLY A 48 -10.95 -0.44 -0.16
C GLY A 48 -11.12 1.00 -0.70
N ALA A 49 -10.98 2.00 0.18
CA ALA A 49 -11.01 3.40 -0.20
C ALA A 49 -9.84 3.76 -1.15
N GLU A 50 -8.62 3.33 -0.83
CA GLU A 50 -7.44 3.61 -1.66
C GLU A 50 -7.56 2.97 -3.05
N LEU A 51 -7.94 1.70 -3.13
CA LEU A 51 -8.12 1.00 -4.41
C LEU A 51 -9.25 1.62 -5.25
N SER A 52 -10.32 2.09 -4.60
CA SER A 52 -11.41 2.79 -5.31
C SER A 52 -10.93 4.11 -5.91
N TRP A 53 -10.11 4.86 -5.18
CA TRP A 53 -9.48 6.09 -5.66
C TRP A 53 -8.46 5.83 -6.79
N LEU A 54 -7.62 4.80 -6.67
CA LEU A 54 -6.69 4.43 -7.73
C LEU A 54 -7.41 3.93 -8.98
N LYS A 55 -8.53 3.21 -8.82
CA LYS A 55 -9.38 2.78 -9.92
C LYS A 55 -9.99 3.95 -10.68
N SER A 56 -10.46 5.00 -10.00
CA SER A 56 -11.00 6.19 -10.67
C SER A 56 -9.96 6.93 -11.51
N GLN A 57 -8.68 6.79 -11.16
CA GLN A 57 -7.53 7.36 -11.88
C GLN A 57 -6.91 6.40 -12.91
N LYS A 58 -7.47 5.19 -13.10
CA LYS A 58 -6.89 4.13 -13.96
C LYS A 58 -5.44 3.76 -13.55
N ALA A 59 -5.15 3.79 -12.26
CA ALA A 59 -3.84 3.56 -11.68
C ALA A 59 -3.84 2.42 -10.64
N LEU A 60 -4.63 1.37 -10.88
CA LEU A 60 -4.64 0.20 -9.99
C LEU A 60 -3.28 -0.51 -10.00
N PRO A 61 -2.79 -0.99 -8.85
CA PRO A 61 -1.56 -1.76 -8.80
C PRO A 61 -1.74 -3.11 -9.50
N ASP A 62 -0.66 -3.62 -10.09
CA ASP A 62 -0.55 -5.00 -10.58
C ASP A 62 -0.50 -6.01 -9.41
N LEU A 63 0.04 -5.59 -8.25
CA LEU A 63 0.25 -6.44 -7.08
C LEU A 63 0.07 -5.66 -5.78
N VAL A 64 -0.59 -6.28 -4.79
CA VAL A 64 -0.62 -5.81 -3.40
C VAL A 64 0.20 -6.75 -2.54
N VAL A 65 1.11 -6.21 -1.73
CA VAL A 65 1.91 -6.95 -0.75
C VAL A 65 1.50 -6.51 0.65
N SER A 66 0.93 -7.43 1.43
CA SER A 66 0.55 -7.20 2.84
C SER A 66 1.63 -7.78 3.75
N LEU A 67 2.15 -6.94 4.64
CA LEU A 67 3.20 -7.27 5.62
C LEU A 67 2.65 -7.15 7.04
#